data_AF-A0A501WBK1-F1
#
_entry.id   AF-A0A501WBK1-F1
#
_cell.length_a   1.000
_cell.length_b   1.000
_cell.length_c   1.000
_cell.angle_alpha   90.00
_cell.angle_beta   90.00
_cell.angle_gamma   90.00
#
_symmetry.space_group_name_H-M   'P 1'
#
loop_
_entity.id
_entity.type
_entity.pdbx_description
1 polymer ?
#
loop_
_entity_poly.entity_id
_entity_poly.type
_entity_poly.pdbx_seq_one_letter_code
_entity_poly.pdbx_strand_id
1 'polypeptide(L)'
;MKKVVFIAAILAVGQANAFVSPNLNVAFLETVKVRCDAFPFHLLSNIHSDDGRITVVVSCGTSSELRTIICNKIKGGDGETYYSCD
;
A
#
# COMPACT_ATOMS: atom_id res chain seq x y z
N MET A 1 11.91 16.20 -17.05
CA MET A 1 11.56 14.91 -17.70
C MET A 1 11.25 13.89 -16.61
N LYS A 2 9.98 13.70 -16.23
CA LYS A 2 9.59 12.71 -15.21
C LYS A 2 9.45 11.35 -15.90
N LYS A 3 10.39 10.43 -15.66
CA LYS A 3 10.33 9.05 -16.12
C LYS A 3 9.30 8.32 -15.26
N VAL A 4 8.08 8.20 -15.76
CA VAL A 4 7.08 7.27 -15.23
C VAL A 4 7.53 5.89 -15.67
N VAL A 5 8.20 5.16 -14.78
CA VAL A 5 8.61 3.77 -15.04
C VAL A 5 7.36 2.91 -14.81
N PHE A 6 6.71 2.51 -15.89
CA PHE A 6 5.69 1.47 -15.88
C PHE A 6 6.39 0.14 -15.64
N ILE A 7 6.45 -0.31 -14.39
CA ILE A 7 6.86 -1.68 -14.06
C ILE A 7 5.66 -2.59 -14.33
N ALA A 8 5.53 -3.02 -15.58
CA ALA A 8 4.60 -4.06 -15.99
C ALA A 8 5.28 -5.42 -15.85
N ALA A 9 5.16 -6.03 -14.66
CA ALA A 9 5.09 -7.47 -14.42
C ALA A 9 5.39 -7.74 -12.95
N ILE A 10 4.41 -8.29 -12.24
CA ILE A 10 4.50 -9.45 -11.34
C ILE A 10 3.19 -9.47 -10.52
N LEU A 11 2.52 -10.63 -10.53
CA LEU A 11 1.36 -11.07 -9.74
C LEU A 11 0.01 -11.11 -10.48
N ALA A 12 -0.21 -12.23 -11.17
CA ALA A 12 -1.53 -12.77 -11.43
C ALA A 12 -2.13 -13.39 -10.15
N VAL A 13 -2.43 -12.58 -9.12
CA VAL A 13 -3.53 -12.79 -8.15
C VAL A 13 -3.59 -11.56 -7.25
N GLY A 14 -4.75 -10.87 -7.25
CA GLY A 14 -5.13 -9.92 -6.21
C GLY A 14 -5.19 -8.44 -6.63
N GLN A 15 -6.40 -8.01 -6.96
CA GLN A 15 -6.90 -6.63 -6.87
C GLN A 15 -6.30 -5.59 -7.85
N ALA A 16 -7.13 -5.17 -8.81
CA ALA A 16 -6.84 -4.16 -9.84
C ALA A 16 -6.53 -2.74 -9.33
N ASN A 17 -6.33 -2.54 -8.02
CA ASN A 17 -6.17 -1.23 -7.38
C ASN A 17 -4.93 -1.13 -6.46
N ALA A 18 -4.02 -2.10 -6.50
CA ALA A 18 -2.85 -2.06 -5.62
C ALA A 18 -1.85 -0.97 -6.06
N PHE A 19 -1.43 -0.11 -5.14
CA PHE A 19 -0.40 0.90 -5.39
C PHE A 19 0.99 0.33 -5.13
N VAL A 20 1.87 0.43 -6.13
CA VAL A 20 3.25 -0.09 -6.05
C VAL A 20 4.26 1.05 -6.01
N SER A 21 5.17 1.02 -5.03
CA SER A 21 6.24 2.01 -4.89
C SER A 21 7.50 1.39 -4.25
N PRO A 22 8.71 1.85 -4.60
CA PRO A 22 9.93 1.50 -3.83
C PRO A 22 9.91 2.07 -2.39
N ASN A 23 8.96 2.97 -2.09
CA ASN A 23 8.78 3.54 -0.76
C ASN A 23 7.42 3.12 -0.17
N LEU A 24 7.47 2.37 0.94
CA LEU A 24 6.29 1.89 1.66
C LEU A 24 5.31 3.02 2.01
N ASN A 25 5.81 4.15 2.52
CA ASN A 25 4.95 5.25 2.94
C ASN A 25 4.20 5.85 1.75
N VAL A 26 4.83 5.90 0.57
CA VAL A 26 4.17 6.40 -0.64
C VAL A 26 3.08 5.43 -1.10
N ALA A 27 3.37 4.12 -1.20
CA ALA A 27 2.38 3.11 -1.57
C ALA A 27 1.19 3.10 -0.59
N PHE A 28 1.47 3.15 0.71
CA PHE A 28 0.46 3.21 1.76
C PHE A 28 -0.40 4.47 1.63
N LEU A 29 0.20 5.65 1.54
CA LEU A 29 -0.55 6.91 1.49
C LEU A 29 -1.46 7.00 0.26
N GLU A 30 -1.01 6.56 -0.92
CA GLU A 30 -1.87 6.52 -2.12
C GLU A 30 -3.03 5.52 -1.96
N THR A 31 -2.78 4.39 -1.30
CA THR A 31 -3.84 3.41 -0.99
C THR A 31 -4.85 3.98 0.00
N VAL A 32 -4.40 4.61 1.08
CA VAL A 32 -5.28 5.25 2.08
C VAL A 32 -6.16 6.32 1.44
N LYS A 33 -5.60 7.14 0.53
CA LYS A 33 -6.35 8.17 -0.19
C LYS A 33 -7.57 7.62 -0.90
N VAL A 34 -7.38 6.51 -1.61
CA VAL A 34 -8.45 5.85 -2.37
C VAL A 34 -9.38 5.06 -1.46
N ARG A 35 -8.87 4.43 -0.40
CA ARG A 35 -9.69 3.61 0.51
C ARG A 35 -10.54 4.43 1.47
N CYS A 36 -10.06 5.61 1.88
CA CYS A 36 -10.77 6.47 2.81
C CYS A 36 -11.69 7.49 2.13
N ASP A 37 -11.53 7.77 0.82
CA ASP A 37 -12.23 8.82 0.04
C ASP A 37 -12.20 10.25 0.64
N ALA A 38 -11.68 10.43 1.85
CA ALA A 38 -11.65 11.65 2.63
C ALA A 38 -10.46 11.67 3.60
N PHE A 39 -9.89 12.86 3.78
CA PHE A 39 -8.92 13.15 4.84
C PHE A 39 -9.56 14.01 5.93
N PRO A 40 -9.09 13.94 7.19
CA PRO A 40 -7.90 13.22 7.67
C PRO A 40 -8.16 11.72 7.91
N PHE A 41 -7.09 10.94 8.03
CA PHE A 41 -7.13 9.57 8.55
C PHE A 41 -6.25 9.44 9.79
N HIS A 42 -6.52 8.44 10.61
CA HIS A 42 -5.71 8.09 11.78
C HIS A 42 -5.21 6.65 11.66
N LEU A 43 -3.91 6.45 11.88
CA LEU A 43 -3.35 5.10 11.98
C LEU A 43 -3.65 4.54 13.37
N LEU A 44 -4.33 3.40 13.44
CA LEU A 44 -4.72 2.77 14.69
C LEU A 44 -3.77 1.62 15.07
N SER A 45 -3.36 0.82 14.09
CA SER A 45 -2.42 -0.27 14.31
C SER A 45 -1.68 -0.64 13.03
N ASN A 46 -0.49 -1.21 13.20
CA ASN A 46 0.31 -1.80 12.13
C ASN A 46 0.97 -3.09 12.62
N ILE A 47 0.81 -4.16 11.86
CA ILE A 47 1.37 -5.49 12.17
C ILE A 47 2.30 -5.88 11.03
N HIS A 48 3.54 -6.22 11.37
CA HIS A 48 4.54 -6.71 10.42
C HIS A 48 4.67 -8.23 10.59
N SER A 49 4.51 -8.96 9.50
CA SER A 49 4.69 -10.41 9.42
C SER A 49 6.08 -10.73 8.86
N ASP A 50 6.66 -11.85 9.27
CA ASP A 50 8.00 -12.28 8.84
C ASP A 50 8.08 -12.59 7.34
N ASP A 51 6.94 -12.86 6.70
CA ASP A 51 6.79 -13.07 5.26
C ASP A 51 6.85 -11.75 4.44
N GLY A 52 7.06 -10.61 5.10
CA GLY A 52 7.12 -9.31 4.44
C GLY A 52 5.75 -8.66 4.20
N ARG A 53 4.68 -9.23 4.75
CA ARG A 53 3.34 -8.62 4.77
C ARG A 53 3.20 -7.63 5.93
N ILE A 54 2.58 -6.50 5.67
CA ILE A 54 2.30 -5.43 6.62
C ILE A 54 0.81 -5.14 6.58
N THR A 55 0.11 -5.33 7.69
CA THR A 55 -1.31 -5.04 7.81
C THR A 55 -1.49 -3.78 8.64
N VAL A 56 -2.15 -2.78 8.08
CA VAL A 56 -2.38 -1.48 8.73
C VAL A 56 -3.88 -1.25 8.86
N VAL A 57 -4.34 -0.91 10.07
CA VAL A 57 -5.73 -0.48 10.30
C VAL A 57 -5.74 1.03 10.45
N VAL A 58 -6.55 1.70 9.62
CA VAL A 58 -6.77 3.13 9.66
C VAL A 58 -8.22 3.46 9.97
N SER A 59 -8.44 4.57 10.66
CA SER A 59 -9.74 5.23 10.78
C SER A 59 -9.81 6.35 9.75
N CYS A 60 -10.79 6.31 8.86
CA CYS A 60 -11.06 7.36 7.89
C CYS A 60 -12.02 8.40 8.51
N GLY A 61 -11.67 9.68 8.45
CA GLY A 61 -12.52 10.76 8.97
C GLY A 61 -12.74 10.71 10.49
N THR A 62 -13.90 11.22 10.92
CA THR A 62 -14.22 11.51 12.34
C THR A 62 -15.05 10.43 13.05
N SER A 63 -15.49 9.36 12.38
CA SER A 63 -16.31 8.35 13.03
C SER A 63 -16.14 6.96 12.43
N SER A 64 -15.57 6.05 13.23
CA SER A 64 -15.71 4.58 13.18
C SER A 64 -15.51 3.84 11.85
N GLU A 65 -15.14 4.54 10.78
CA GLU A 65 -14.89 3.93 9.48
C GLU A 65 -13.48 3.36 9.47
N LEU A 66 -13.40 2.07 9.80
CA LEU A 66 -12.15 1.33 9.82
C LEU A 66 -11.87 0.71 8.45
N ARG A 67 -10.69 0.99 7.92
CA ARG A 67 -10.16 0.34 6.72
C ARG A 67 -8.91 -0.43 7.09
N THR A 68 -8.81 -1.64 6.55
CA THR A 68 -7.59 -2.44 6.61
C THR A 68 -6.87 -2.30 5.28
N ILE A 69 -5.58 -1.98 5.34
CA ILE A 69 -4.69 -1.87 4.19
C ILE A 69 -3.60 -2.91 4.36
N ILE A 70 -3.35 -3.68 3.30
CA ILE A 70 -2.35 -4.73 3.31
C ILE A 70 -1.25 -4.31 2.34
N CYS A 71 -0.03 -4.15 2.86
CA CYS A 71 1.15 -3.89 2.06
C CYS A 71 2.04 -5.12 2.03
N ASN A 72 2.48 -5.54 0.85
CA ASN A 72 3.40 -6.65 0.67
C ASN A 72 4.74 -6.13 0.15
N LYS A 73 5.83 -6.61 0.76
CA LYS A 73 7.18 -6.39 0.26
C LYS A 73 7.45 -7.31 -0.93
N ILE A 74 7.84 -6.73 -2.06
CA ILE A 74 8.15 -7.42 -3.31
C ILE A 74 9.62 -7.21 -3.65
N LYS A 75 10.29 -8.26 -4.12
CA LYS A 75 11.63 -8.15 -4.72
C LYS A 75 11.47 -7.99 -6.23
N GLY A 76 11.96 -6.87 -6.76
CA GLY A 76 12.00 -6.61 -8.19
C GLY A 76 13.04 -7.47 -8.89
N GLY A 77 12.87 -7.68 -10.20
CA GLY A 77 13.86 -8.38 -11.03
C GLY A 77 15.17 -7.61 -11.20
N ASP A 78 15.19 -6.34 -10.83
CA ASP A 78 16.36 -5.47 -10.72
C ASP A 78 17.09 -5.58 -9.37
N GLY A 79 16.60 -6.42 -8.45
CA GLY A 79 17.15 -6.59 -7.10
C GLY A 79 16.64 -5.57 -6.09
N GLU A 80 15.90 -4.55 -6.53
CA GLU A 80 15.33 -3.52 -5.68
C GLU A 80 14.12 -4.03 -4.89
N THR A 81 13.79 -3.30 -3.84
CA THR A 81 12.62 -3.62 -2.99
C THR A 81 11.48 -2.69 -3.32
N TYR A 82 10.32 -3.27 -3.58
CA TYR A 82 9.07 -2.56 -3.81
C TYR A 82 8.05 -2.94 -2.73
N TYR A 83 7.04 -2.10 -2.58
CA TYR A 83 5.90 -2.33 -1.70
C TYR A 83 4.64 -2.16 -2.52
N SER A 84 3.76 -3.16 -2.47
CA SER A 84 2.43 -3.13 -3.09
C SER A 84 1.39 -3.09 -1.98
N CYS A 85 0.58 -2.05 -1.93
CA CYS A 85 -0.46 -1.86 -0.92
C CYS A 85 -1.86 -1.93 -1.56
N ASP A 86 -2.78 -2.65 -0.94
CA ASP A 86 -4.20 -2.71 -1.30
C ASP A 86 -5.14 -2.50 -0.10
#